data_AF-A0A2V6FWH2-F1
#
_entry.id   AF-A0A2V6FWH2-F1
#
_cell.length_a   1.000
_cell.length_b   1.000
_cell.length_c   1.000
_cell.angle_alpha   90.00
_cell.angle_beta   90.00
_cell.angle_gamma   90.00
#
_symmetry.space_group_name_H-M   'P 1'
#
loop_
_entity.id
_entity.type
_entity.pdbx_description
1 polymer ?
#
loop_
_entity_poly.entity_id
_entity_poly.type
_entity_poly.pdbx_seq_one_letter_code
_entity_poly.pdbx_strand_id
1 'polypeptide(L)'
;TGFHSNGNGSSLVNLIIAGGLPINVVPAPNTTIQLAGFGRVVLNEQISTGTATGITKGLTVNMLHVYVTIANNLGIPVGTQIVVSDAVSGLRQVNGPGTLDGTAHGTQIIGTIIKSSPSAPVSVGCNGNSLITKFNQLGIHVTVPVTNYVVLDSGTISDTAQGTVAPGDSESHTTSTIQSVNVLNGTIQATLIHAQADASTTDGSTFNFSSASSSFGTLSVAGFPAINASVAANTKITLAGIGTLYLKRVQQTANQIYVQMILLVLTQPFNGLPTGTTIEVGQASASLHSPAHP
;
A
#
# COMPACT_ATOMS: atom_id res chain seq x y z
N THR A 1 -15.89 21.26 -23.56
CA THR A 1 -15.80 19.80 -23.39
C THR A 1 -14.35 19.47 -23.08
N GLY A 2 -14.09 18.67 -22.06
CA GLY A 2 -12.74 18.36 -21.59
C GLY A 2 -12.74 17.98 -20.11
N PHE A 3 -11.59 17.56 -19.58
CA PHE A 3 -11.45 17.34 -18.15
C PHE A 3 -11.47 18.65 -17.38
N HIS A 4 -12.26 18.69 -16.32
CA HIS A 4 -12.40 19.83 -15.43
C HIS A 4 -11.93 19.45 -14.03
N SER A 5 -11.27 20.36 -13.33
CA SER A 5 -10.94 20.26 -11.92
C SER A 5 -11.26 21.59 -11.24
N ASN A 6 -11.67 21.54 -9.98
CA ASN A 6 -11.93 22.71 -9.15
C ASN A 6 -11.73 22.36 -7.68
N GLY A 7 -11.42 23.36 -6.86
CA GLY A 7 -11.26 23.21 -5.40
C GLY A 7 -12.53 23.53 -4.60
N ASN A 8 -13.71 23.53 -5.22
CA ASN A 8 -14.95 23.87 -4.52
C ASN A 8 -15.26 22.86 -3.41
N GLY A 9 -15.87 23.33 -2.32
CA GLY A 9 -16.16 22.50 -1.14
C GLY A 9 -15.04 22.50 -0.09
N SER A 10 -13.86 23.03 -0.41
CA SER A 10 -12.83 23.36 0.59
C SER A 10 -13.40 24.30 1.65
N SER A 11 -13.01 24.15 2.91
CA SER A 11 -13.43 25.02 4.00
C SER A 11 -12.33 25.23 5.03
N LEU A 12 -12.32 26.40 5.65
CA LEU A 12 -11.55 26.71 6.85
C LEU A 12 -12.52 27.32 7.85
N VAL A 13 -12.49 26.80 9.08
CA VAL A 13 -13.32 27.28 10.17
C VAL A 13 -12.40 27.64 11.32
N ASN A 14 -12.47 28.90 11.76
CA ASN A 14 -11.73 29.40 12.91
C ASN A 14 -10.20 29.17 12.84
N LEU A 15 -9.62 29.26 11.63
CA LEU A 15 -8.17 29.15 11.49
C LEU A 15 -7.52 30.43 12.04
N ILE A 16 -6.65 30.29 13.05
CA ILE A 16 -5.89 31.39 13.62
C ILE A 16 -4.42 31.22 13.24
N ILE A 17 -3.82 32.28 12.71
CA ILE A 17 -2.40 32.31 12.33
C ILE A 17 -1.68 33.34 13.19
N ALA A 18 -0.63 32.89 13.88
CA ALA A 18 0.23 33.74 14.72
C ALA A 18 -0.54 34.64 15.72
N GLY A 19 -1.65 34.15 16.28
CA GLY A 19 -2.48 34.89 17.23
C GLY A 19 -3.33 36.02 16.62
N GLY A 20 -3.44 36.07 15.29
CA GLY A 20 -4.28 37.04 14.57
C GLY A 20 -5.78 36.75 14.66
N LEU A 21 -6.56 37.51 13.89
CA LEU A 21 -8.00 37.29 13.78
C LEU A 21 -8.32 35.94 13.13
N PRO A 22 -9.40 35.27 13.55
CA PRO A 22 -9.80 34.00 12.97
C PRO A 22 -10.24 34.16 11.51
N ILE A 23 -9.71 33.30 10.64
CA ILE A 23 -10.10 33.16 9.25
C ILE A 23 -11.28 32.18 9.20
N ASN A 24 -12.45 32.70 8.83
CA ASN A 24 -13.72 31.97 8.78
C ASN A 24 -14.30 31.85 7.35
N VAL A 25 -13.53 32.28 6.35
CA VAL A 25 -13.85 32.13 4.94
C VAL A 25 -12.66 31.49 4.26
N VAL A 26 -12.91 30.69 3.22
CA VAL A 26 -11.84 30.12 2.40
C VAL A 26 -11.11 31.26 1.71
N PRO A 27 -9.80 31.45 1.96
CA PRO A 27 -9.01 32.45 1.25
C PRO A 27 -8.98 32.15 -0.25
N ALA A 28 -8.70 33.18 -1.07
CA ALA A 28 -8.49 32.99 -2.50
C ALA A 28 -7.37 31.93 -2.74
N PRO A 29 -7.41 31.18 -3.85
CA PRO A 29 -6.40 30.17 -4.13
C PRO A 29 -4.97 30.74 -4.04
N ASN A 30 -4.06 29.99 -3.43
CA ASN A 30 -2.64 30.34 -3.25
C ASN A 30 -2.39 31.61 -2.41
N THR A 31 -3.28 31.93 -1.45
CA THR A 31 -3.09 33.08 -0.56
C THR A 31 -1.88 32.88 0.35
N THR A 32 -0.87 33.76 0.26
CA THR A 32 0.34 33.65 1.06
C THR A 32 0.32 34.62 2.25
N ILE A 33 0.64 34.13 3.44
CA ILE A 33 0.81 34.91 4.67
C ILE A 33 2.23 34.70 5.19
N GLN A 34 2.92 35.79 5.52
CA GLN A 34 4.25 35.71 6.14
C GLN A 34 4.13 35.30 7.61
N LEU A 35 4.97 34.36 8.03
CA LEU A 35 5.07 33.89 9.40
C LEU A 35 6.38 34.41 10.00
N ALA A 36 6.27 35.43 10.86
CA ALA A 36 7.42 35.99 11.54
C ALA A 36 8.22 34.89 12.28
N GLY A 37 9.53 34.83 12.00
CA GLY A 37 10.43 33.86 12.62
C GLY A 37 10.40 32.45 12.02
N PHE A 38 9.57 32.16 11.02
CA PHE A 38 9.49 30.82 10.38
C PHE A 38 9.61 30.87 8.86
N GLY A 39 8.96 31.83 8.19
CA GLY A 39 8.90 31.90 6.73
C GLY A 39 7.51 32.32 6.26
N ARG A 40 6.78 31.42 5.60
CA ARG A 40 5.43 31.71 5.07
C ARG A 40 4.49 30.51 5.18
N VAL A 41 3.19 30.78 5.13
CA VAL A 41 2.15 29.79 4.90
C VAL A 41 1.37 30.15 3.64
N VAL A 42 1.07 29.16 2.80
CA VAL A 42 0.12 29.27 1.69
C VAL A 42 -1.18 28.61 2.12
N LEU A 43 -2.26 29.37 2.05
CA LEU A 43 -3.61 28.90 2.32
C LEU A 43 -4.34 28.61 1.03
N ASN A 44 -5.16 27.56 1.03
CA ASN A 44 -5.89 27.09 -0.15
C ASN A 44 -4.94 27.02 -1.37
N GLU A 45 -3.78 26.42 -1.19
CA GLU A 45 -2.81 26.24 -2.26
C GLU A 45 -3.39 25.28 -3.28
N GLN A 46 -3.52 25.74 -4.53
CA GLN A 46 -4.07 24.97 -5.62
C GLN A 46 -3.03 24.79 -6.70
N ILE A 47 -2.57 23.55 -6.85
CA ILE A 47 -1.56 23.14 -7.82
C ILE A 47 -2.28 22.36 -8.91
N SER A 48 -2.50 23.01 -10.05
CA SER A 48 -3.11 22.36 -11.22
C SER A 48 -2.05 21.65 -12.05
N THR A 49 -2.33 20.41 -12.44
CA THR A 49 -1.53 19.64 -13.40
C THR A 49 -2.35 19.36 -14.66
N GLY A 50 -1.67 19.16 -15.80
CA GLY A 50 -2.33 18.79 -17.05
C GLY A 50 -1.49 19.12 -18.28
N THR A 51 -1.78 18.45 -19.39
CA THR A 51 -1.16 18.72 -20.69
C THR A 51 -2.05 19.63 -21.53
N ALA A 52 -1.44 20.45 -22.39
CA ALA A 52 -2.18 21.32 -23.32
C ALA A 52 -3.13 20.54 -24.26
N THR A 53 -2.86 19.24 -24.46
CA THR A 53 -3.65 18.32 -25.29
C THR A 53 -4.94 17.83 -24.63
N GLY A 54 -5.19 18.15 -23.35
CA GLY A 54 -6.44 17.79 -22.65
C GLY A 54 -6.59 16.33 -22.23
N ILE A 55 -5.57 15.50 -22.46
CA ILE A 55 -5.56 14.07 -22.09
C ILE A 55 -5.27 13.82 -20.60
N THR A 56 -4.85 14.85 -19.87
CA THR A 56 -4.63 14.82 -18.41
C THR A 56 -5.10 16.12 -17.77
N LYS A 57 -5.67 16.04 -16.58
CA LYS A 57 -5.99 17.17 -15.72
C LYS A 57 -5.92 16.73 -14.27
N GLY A 58 -5.21 17.46 -13.42
CA GLY A 58 -5.18 17.20 -11.99
C GLY A 58 -5.22 18.48 -11.18
N LEU A 59 -5.55 18.31 -9.91
CA LEU A 59 -5.56 19.37 -8.93
C LEU A 59 -5.16 18.78 -7.57
N THR A 60 -4.08 19.32 -7.01
CA THR A 60 -3.76 19.19 -5.60
C THR A 60 -4.25 20.44 -4.88
N VAL A 61 -4.92 20.26 -3.74
CA VAL A 61 -5.35 21.31 -2.84
C VAL A 61 -4.74 21.08 -1.47
N ASN A 62 -3.84 21.96 -1.04
CA ASN A 62 -3.34 22.00 0.33
C ASN A 62 -4.03 23.16 1.06
N MET A 63 -4.84 22.87 2.08
CA MET A 63 -5.50 23.97 2.80
C MET A 63 -4.52 24.81 3.59
N LEU A 64 -3.50 24.20 4.19
CA LEU A 64 -2.35 24.90 4.78
C LEU A 64 -1.06 24.26 4.28
N HIS A 65 -0.17 25.07 3.73
CA HIS A 65 1.20 24.67 3.40
C HIS A 65 2.20 25.67 3.98
N VAL A 66 2.87 25.29 5.06
CA VAL A 66 3.90 26.10 5.71
C VAL A 66 5.27 25.77 5.11
N TYR A 67 5.98 26.82 4.71
CA TYR A 67 7.37 26.77 4.28
C TYR A 67 8.26 27.39 5.36
N VAL A 68 9.13 26.59 5.96
CA VAL A 68 10.17 27.07 6.87
C VAL A 68 11.34 27.56 6.03
N THR A 69 11.45 28.88 5.88
CA THR A 69 12.50 29.52 5.06
C THR A 69 13.53 30.24 5.89
N ILE A 70 13.36 30.29 7.22
CA ILE A 70 14.24 31.00 8.15
C ILE A 70 14.55 30.09 9.34
N ALA A 71 15.77 30.17 9.86
CA ALA A 71 16.14 29.52 11.11
C ALA A 71 15.25 30.04 12.25
N ASN A 72 14.73 29.12 13.05
CA ASN A 72 13.73 29.41 14.08
C ASN A 72 14.16 28.84 15.42
N ASN A 73 13.61 29.40 16.50
CA ASN A 73 13.95 29.03 17.87
C ASN A 73 13.46 27.63 18.28
N LEU A 74 12.62 26.99 17.46
CA LEU A 74 12.17 25.62 17.67
C LEU A 74 13.15 24.58 17.06
N GLY A 75 14.20 25.03 16.38
CA GLY A 75 15.19 24.15 15.75
C GLY A 75 14.65 23.39 14.53
N ILE A 76 13.51 23.81 13.97
CA ILE A 76 12.97 23.20 12.76
C ILE A 76 13.88 23.58 11.58
N PRO A 77 14.44 22.62 10.83
CA PRO A 77 15.36 22.92 9.74
C PRO A 77 14.75 23.82 8.65
N VAL A 78 15.58 24.71 8.08
CA VAL A 78 15.21 25.45 6.87
C VAL A 78 15.03 24.47 5.71
N GLY A 79 13.95 24.65 4.94
CA GLY A 79 13.53 23.73 3.89
C GLY A 79 12.44 22.76 4.33
N THR A 80 12.12 22.67 5.62
CA THR A 80 10.96 21.92 6.09
C THR A 80 9.67 22.48 5.51
N GLN A 81 8.82 21.58 5.01
CA GLN A 81 7.48 21.86 4.55
C GLN A 81 6.48 21.13 5.45
N ILE A 82 5.43 21.82 5.87
CA ILE A 82 4.34 21.23 6.67
C ILE A 82 3.05 21.42 5.88
N VAL A 83 2.43 20.32 5.49
CA VAL A 83 1.18 20.30 4.74
C VAL A 83 0.08 19.75 5.64
N VAL A 84 -1.04 20.48 5.76
CA VAL A 84 -2.21 20.05 6.53
C VAL A 84 -3.44 20.13 5.63
N SER A 85 -4.26 19.07 5.69
CA SER A 85 -5.46 18.91 4.86
C SER A 85 -5.14 19.00 3.36
N ASP A 86 -4.43 17.97 2.88
CA ASP A 86 -4.10 17.72 1.47
C ASP A 86 -5.21 16.90 0.79
N ALA A 87 -5.53 17.26 -0.44
CA ALA A 87 -6.41 16.50 -1.31
C ALA A 87 -5.89 16.54 -2.74
N VAL A 88 -5.77 15.38 -3.38
CA VAL A 88 -5.33 15.25 -4.77
C VAL A 88 -6.41 14.57 -5.59
N SER A 89 -6.70 15.12 -6.77
CA SER A 89 -7.54 14.49 -7.77
C SER A 89 -6.95 14.64 -9.16
N GLY A 90 -7.25 13.70 -10.04
CA GLY A 90 -6.86 13.81 -11.44
C GLY A 90 -7.65 12.88 -12.35
N LEU A 91 -7.74 13.30 -13.60
CA LEU A 91 -8.31 12.56 -14.71
C LEU A 91 -7.25 12.42 -15.78
N ARG A 92 -7.19 11.24 -16.38
CA ARG A 92 -6.33 10.94 -17.52
C ARG A 92 -7.09 10.05 -18.49
N GLN A 93 -6.93 10.32 -19.78
CA GLN A 93 -7.43 9.42 -20.82
C GLN A 93 -6.52 8.20 -20.91
N VAL A 94 -7.14 7.03 -20.88
CA VAL A 94 -6.47 5.73 -20.95
C VAL A 94 -6.42 5.32 -22.41
N ASN A 95 -5.21 5.04 -22.91
CA ASN A 95 -4.97 4.70 -24.32
C ASN A 95 -4.77 3.19 -24.54
N GLY A 96 -4.94 2.38 -23.49
CA GLY A 96 -4.86 0.93 -23.53
C GLY A 96 -6.20 0.23 -23.29
N PRO A 97 -6.25 -1.10 -23.43
CA PRO A 97 -7.46 -1.91 -23.30
C PRO A 97 -8.09 -1.89 -21.90
N GLY A 98 -7.32 -1.58 -20.86
CA GLY A 98 -7.83 -1.43 -19.50
C GLY A 98 -6.94 -0.56 -18.59
N THR A 99 -7.51 -0.08 -17.49
CA THR A 99 -6.75 0.50 -16.38
C THR A 99 -6.29 -0.58 -15.43
N LEU A 100 -5.23 -0.27 -14.70
CA LEU A 100 -4.60 -1.19 -13.77
C LEU A 100 -4.98 -0.88 -12.32
N ASP A 101 -4.81 -1.87 -11.46
CA ASP A 101 -4.58 -1.69 -10.03
C ASP A 101 -3.71 -2.87 -9.58
N GLY A 102 -3.29 -2.87 -8.32
CA GLY A 102 -2.46 -3.90 -7.75
C GLY A 102 -1.63 -3.36 -6.60
N THR A 103 -1.38 -4.21 -5.63
CA THR A 103 -0.60 -3.86 -4.44
C THR A 103 0.28 -5.04 -4.06
N ALA A 104 1.42 -4.75 -3.44
CA ALA A 104 2.22 -5.76 -2.76
C ALA A 104 2.75 -5.21 -1.43
N HIS A 105 2.84 -6.11 -0.45
CA HIS A 105 3.46 -5.84 0.83
C HIS A 105 4.03 -7.11 1.48
N GLY A 106 5.10 -6.92 2.24
CA GLY A 106 5.80 -8.00 2.92
C GLY A 106 4.98 -8.68 4.03
N THR A 107 4.46 -7.91 4.98
CA THR A 107 3.83 -8.45 6.19
C THR A 107 2.73 -7.53 6.69
N GLN A 108 1.73 -8.11 7.34
CA GLN A 108 0.71 -7.37 8.08
C GLN A 108 0.15 -8.21 9.23
N ILE A 109 -0.09 -7.58 10.37
CA ILE A 109 -0.80 -8.17 11.50
C ILE A 109 -2.05 -7.35 11.76
N ILE A 110 -3.20 -8.02 11.77
CA ILE A 110 -4.49 -7.43 12.11
C ILE A 110 -5.00 -8.10 13.37
N GLY A 111 -5.05 -7.36 14.46
CA GLY A 111 -5.55 -7.82 15.75
C GLY A 111 -5.92 -6.65 16.65
N THR A 112 -6.50 -6.95 17.81
CA THR A 112 -6.91 -5.91 18.78
C THR A 112 -5.79 -5.53 19.75
N ILE A 113 -4.87 -6.45 20.06
CA ILE A 113 -3.71 -6.19 20.93
C ILE A 113 -2.48 -5.78 20.13
N ILE A 114 -2.22 -6.45 19.02
CA ILE A 114 -1.13 -6.14 18.10
C ILE A 114 -1.74 -5.84 16.74
N LYS A 115 -1.33 -4.71 16.16
CA LYS A 115 -1.68 -4.32 14.81
C LYS A 115 -0.46 -3.70 14.15
N SER A 116 -0.22 -4.05 12.89
CA SER A 116 0.76 -3.38 12.06
C SER A 116 0.12 -2.90 10.77
N SER A 117 0.64 -1.79 10.25
CA SER A 117 0.44 -1.42 8.86
C SER A 117 1.25 -2.35 7.96
N PRO A 118 0.87 -2.49 6.67
CA PRO A 118 1.67 -3.23 5.70
C PRO A 118 3.12 -2.76 5.66
N SER A 119 4.07 -3.69 5.59
CA SER A 119 5.49 -3.38 5.42
C SER A 119 5.87 -3.24 3.95
N ALA A 120 6.81 -2.34 3.64
CA ALA A 120 7.29 -2.07 2.29
C ALA A 120 6.19 -1.88 1.20
N PRO A 121 5.03 -1.26 1.49
CA PRO A 121 3.92 -1.25 0.56
C PRO A 121 4.27 -0.55 -0.75
N VAL A 122 3.87 -1.16 -1.86
CA VAL A 122 3.95 -0.65 -3.22
C VAL A 122 2.63 -0.86 -3.95
N SER A 123 2.35 -0.04 -4.96
CA SER A 123 1.11 -0.12 -5.72
C SER A 123 1.34 0.16 -7.20
N VAL A 124 0.53 -0.47 -8.05
CA VAL A 124 0.47 -0.17 -9.48
C VAL A 124 -0.46 1.03 -9.68
N GLY A 125 0.00 2.04 -10.40
CA GLY A 125 -0.83 3.18 -10.78
C GLY A 125 -1.85 2.79 -11.84
N CYS A 126 -3.02 3.43 -11.86
CA CYS A 126 -4.10 3.08 -12.77
C CYS A 126 -3.78 3.21 -14.27
N ASN A 127 -2.73 3.95 -14.61
CA ASN A 127 -2.24 4.13 -15.97
C ASN A 127 -0.91 3.38 -16.22
N GLY A 128 -0.52 2.50 -15.30
CA GLY A 128 0.81 1.98 -15.21
C GLY A 128 1.80 2.94 -14.56
N ASN A 129 2.97 2.40 -14.27
CA ASN A 129 4.12 3.07 -13.71
C ASN A 129 5.36 2.24 -14.05
N SER A 130 6.50 2.92 -14.20
CA SER A 130 7.80 2.23 -14.20
C SER A 130 7.97 1.44 -12.90
N LEU A 131 8.85 0.44 -12.91
CA LEU A 131 9.14 -0.41 -11.76
C LEU A 131 9.39 0.45 -10.50
N ILE A 132 8.48 0.33 -9.54
CA ILE A 132 8.66 0.84 -8.18
C ILE A 132 9.23 -0.31 -7.37
N THR A 133 10.25 -0.02 -6.57
CA THR A 133 10.86 -1.00 -5.68
C THR A 133 11.04 -0.37 -4.31
N LYS A 134 10.52 -1.03 -3.28
CA LYS A 134 10.89 -0.78 -1.88
C LYS A 134 11.91 -1.82 -1.49
N PHE A 135 13.17 -1.54 -1.85
CA PHE A 135 14.27 -2.50 -1.68
C PHE A 135 14.82 -2.46 -0.26
N ASN A 136 15.29 -3.61 0.22
CA ASN A 136 16.06 -3.76 1.45
C ASN A 136 15.44 -3.09 2.68
N GLN A 137 14.11 -3.14 2.83
CA GLN A 137 13.53 -2.77 4.11
C GLN A 137 14.04 -3.77 5.16
N LEU A 138 14.58 -3.23 6.26
CA LEU A 138 15.00 -4.04 7.39
C LEU A 138 13.83 -4.92 7.85
N GLY A 139 14.18 -6.13 8.25
CA GLY A 139 13.24 -7.10 8.76
C GLY A 139 12.46 -6.59 9.96
N ILE A 140 11.38 -7.30 10.26
CA ILE A 140 10.44 -6.90 11.30
C ILE A 140 10.54 -7.89 12.43
N HIS A 141 10.48 -7.38 13.67
CA HIS A 141 10.41 -8.19 14.87
C HIS A 141 9.19 -7.73 15.68
N VAL A 142 8.16 -8.57 15.74
CA VAL A 142 6.92 -8.29 16.48
C VAL A 142 6.77 -9.26 17.63
N THR A 143 6.62 -8.71 18.83
CA THR A 143 6.38 -9.47 20.06
C THR A 143 5.08 -9.03 20.72
N VAL A 144 4.49 -9.95 21.49
CA VAL A 144 3.42 -9.60 22.43
C VAL A 144 4.01 -8.82 23.60
N PRO A 145 3.56 -7.57 23.90
CA PRO A 145 4.19 -6.71 24.90
C PRO A 145 4.30 -7.31 26.31
N VAL A 146 3.36 -8.20 26.68
CA VAL A 146 3.28 -8.76 28.04
C VAL A 146 4.05 -10.07 28.21
N THR A 147 4.17 -10.89 27.16
CA THR A 147 4.82 -12.21 27.24
C THR A 147 6.17 -12.24 26.53
N ASN A 148 6.54 -11.18 25.80
CA ASN A 148 7.68 -11.16 24.87
C ASN A 148 7.64 -12.31 23.85
N TYR A 149 6.47 -12.90 23.62
CA TYR A 149 6.31 -13.98 22.67
C TYR A 149 6.47 -13.45 21.25
N VAL A 150 7.39 -14.04 20.48
CA VAL A 150 7.66 -13.64 19.09
C VAL A 150 6.52 -14.10 18.21
N VAL A 151 5.80 -13.13 17.65
CA VAL A 151 4.64 -13.34 16.79
C VAL A 151 5.08 -13.47 15.34
N LEU A 152 5.96 -12.58 14.91
CA LEU A 152 6.49 -12.52 13.57
C LEU A 152 7.90 -11.96 13.61
N ASP A 153 8.83 -12.69 13.01
CA ASP A 153 10.17 -12.24 12.70
C ASP A 153 10.41 -12.42 11.19
N SER A 154 11.13 -11.48 10.58
CA SER A 154 11.56 -11.59 9.19
C SER A 154 12.95 -11.00 9.00
N GLY A 155 13.65 -11.48 7.99
CA GLY A 155 14.78 -10.78 7.39
C GLY A 155 14.32 -9.70 6.42
N THR A 156 15.16 -9.41 5.44
CA THR A 156 14.96 -8.37 4.42
C THR A 156 13.62 -8.54 3.69
N ILE A 157 12.93 -7.42 3.47
CA ILE A 157 11.71 -7.33 2.68
C ILE A 157 11.99 -6.48 1.44
N SER A 158 11.54 -6.95 0.28
CA SER A 158 11.61 -6.24 -0.99
C SER A 158 10.34 -6.46 -1.79
N ASP A 159 9.59 -5.37 -2.01
CA ASP A 159 8.34 -5.40 -2.76
C ASP A 159 8.47 -4.56 -4.03
N THR A 160 7.82 -5.02 -5.11
CA THR A 160 7.81 -4.33 -6.41
C THR A 160 6.41 -4.17 -6.96
N ALA A 161 6.20 -3.08 -7.71
CA ALA A 161 5.01 -2.85 -8.50
C ALA A 161 5.39 -2.20 -9.82
N GLN A 162 4.86 -2.73 -10.91
CA GLN A 162 5.03 -2.20 -12.26
C GLN A 162 3.72 -2.36 -13.03
N GLY A 163 3.44 -1.40 -13.89
CA GLY A 163 2.33 -1.51 -14.80
C GLY A 163 2.60 -0.85 -16.13
N THR A 164 2.08 -1.45 -17.19
CA THR A 164 2.15 -0.94 -18.56
C THR A 164 0.73 -0.74 -19.06
N VAL A 165 0.47 0.43 -19.66
CA VAL A 165 -0.76 0.69 -20.41
C VAL A 165 -0.35 1.25 -21.76
N ALA A 166 -0.47 0.43 -22.79
CA ALA A 166 -0.08 0.72 -24.16
C ALA A 166 -1.26 0.46 -25.13
N PRO A 167 -1.22 1.00 -26.37
CA PRO A 167 -2.22 0.66 -27.37
C PRO A 167 -2.25 -0.86 -27.61
N GLY A 168 -3.40 -1.48 -27.31
CA GLY A 168 -3.62 -2.92 -27.49
C GLY A 168 -3.02 -3.81 -26.40
N ASP A 169 -2.51 -3.26 -25.30
CA ASP A 169 -1.97 -4.04 -24.19
C ASP A 169 -2.02 -3.29 -22.84
N SER A 170 -2.44 -3.97 -21.78
CA SER A 170 -2.43 -3.49 -20.41
C SER A 170 -1.95 -4.61 -19.48
N GLU A 171 -0.89 -4.36 -18.72
CA GLU A 171 -0.25 -5.33 -17.83
C GLU A 171 -0.01 -4.74 -16.44
N SER A 172 -0.32 -5.50 -15.39
CA SER A 172 -0.03 -5.20 -13.98
C SER A 172 0.80 -6.32 -13.39
N HIS A 173 1.92 -5.98 -12.74
CA HIS A 173 2.86 -6.92 -12.15
C HIS A 173 3.26 -6.44 -10.75
N THR A 174 3.01 -7.27 -9.74
CA THR A 174 3.44 -7.00 -8.37
C THR A 174 4.15 -8.21 -7.77
N THR A 175 5.17 -7.93 -6.96
CA THR A 175 5.86 -8.98 -6.19
C THR A 175 6.12 -8.55 -4.76
N SER A 176 6.17 -9.53 -3.87
CA SER A 176 6.67 -9.37 -2.51
C SER A 176 7.67 -10.47 -2.19
N THR A 177 8.88 -10.07 -1.78
CA THR A 177 9.96 -11.00 -1.44
C THR A 177 10.41 -10.79 0.00
N ILE A 178 10.35 -11.84 0.81
CA ILE A 178 10.71 -11.80 2.23
C ILE A 178 11.70 -12.91 2.54
N GLN A 179 12.77 -12.58 3.24
CA GLN A 179 13.77 -13.55 3.71
C GLN A 179 13.52 -13.94 5.16
N SER A 180 13.98 -15.12 5.57
CA SER A 180 14.09 -15.57 6.97
C SER A 180 12.82 -15.35 7.80
N VAL A 181 11.68 -15.80 7.31
CA VAL A 181 10.38 -15.67 7.98
C VAL A 181 10.25 -16.68 9.11
N ASN A 182 9.80 -16.22 10.26
CA ASN A 182 9.43 -17.01 11.41
C ASN A 182 8.12 -16.48 12.02
N VAL A 183 7.07 -17.29 12.01
CA VAL A 183 5.76 -16.95 12.57
C VAL A 183 5.48 -17.82 13.79
N LEU A 184 5.01 -17.18 14.86
CA LEU A 184 4.70 -17.78 16.16
C LEU A 184 5.86 -18.63 16.69
N ASN A 185 7.03 -18.00 16.84
CA ASN A 185 8.23 -18.57 17.45
C ASN A 185 8.61 -19.99 16.97
N GLY A 186 8.65 -20.17 15.65
CA GLY A 186 9.09 -21.39 14.97
C GLY A 186 7.97 -22.28 14.47
N THR A 187 6.70 -21.93 14.75
CA THR A 187 5.53 -22.70 14.30
C THR A 187 5.46 -22.78 12.77
N ILE A 188 5.77 -21.67 12.08
CA ILE A 188 5.90 -21.64 10.61
C ILE A 188 7.20 -20.92 10.29
N GLN A 189 8.05 -21.55 9.48
CA GLN A 189 9.33 -20.96 9.07
C GLN A 189 9.55 -21.11 7.58
N ALA A 190 10.10 -20.07 6.95
CA ALA A 190 10.50 -20.10 5.55
C ALA A 190 11.77 -19.25 5.33
N THR A 191 12.76 -19.76 4.59
CA THR A 191 13.98 -18.98 4.30
C THR A 191 13.76 -17.89 3.28
N LEU A 192 12.82 -18.10 2.35
CA LEU A 192 12.43 -17.17 1.33
C LEU A 192 10.94 -17.35 1.05
N ILE A 193 10.23 -16.25 0.93
CA ILE A 193 8.88 -16.19 0.39
C ILE A 193 8.93 -15.25 -0.79
N HIS A 194 8.38 -15.68 -1.92
CA HIS A 194 8.17 -14.85 -3.10
C HIS A 194 6.70 -14.95 -3.51
N ALA A 195 5.96 -13.87 -3.33
CA ALA A 195 4.61 -13.69 -3.86
C ALA A 195 4.71 -12.94 -5.19
N GLN A 196 3.99 -13.40 -6.21
CA GLN A 196 3.85 -12.71 -7.50
C GLN A 196 2.40 -12.76 -7.95
N ALA A 197 1.91 -11.63 -8.44
CA ALA A 197 0.63 -11.50 -9.09
C ALA A 197 0.80 -10.74 -10.42
N ASP A 198 0.30 -11.34 -11.51
CA ASP A 198 0.25 -10.75 -12.84
C ASP A 198 -1.19 -10.67 -13.32
N ALA A 199 -1.50 -9.57 -13.99
CA ALA A 199 -2.73 -9.41 -14.76
C ALA A 199 -2.39 -8.82 -16.13
N SER A 200 -2.96 -9.36 -17.22
CA SER A 200 -2.81 -8.78 -18.56
C SER A 200 -4.07 -8.87 -19.42
N THR A 201 -4.19 -7.94 -20.36
CA THR A 201 -5.26 -7.93 -21.37
C THR A 201 -4.82 -7.18 -22.61
N THR A 202 -5.25 -7.66 -23.78
CA THR A 202 -4.99 -7.00 -25.07
C THR A 202 -6.24 -6.39 -25.69
N ASP A 203 -7.43 -6.79 -25.22
CA ASP A 203 -8.72 -6.44 -25.80
C ASP A 203 -9.65 -5.71 -24.80
N GLY A 204 -9.34 -5.76 -23.51
CA GLY A 204 -10.17 -5.21 -22.45
C GLY A 204 -11.36 -6.09 -22.08
N SER A 205 -11.61 -7.18 -22.82
CA SER A 205 -12.72 -8.12 -22.58
C SER A 205 -12.28 -9.44 -21.97
N THR A 206 -11.02 -9.83 -22.16
CA THR A 206 -10.46 -11.05 -21.60
C THR A 206 -9.27 -10.68 -20.72
N PHE A 207 -9.36 -11.00 -19.44
CA PHE A 207 -8.27 -10.78 -18.49
C PHE A 207 -7.56 -12.09 -18.19
N ASN A 208 -6.24 -12.06 -18.27
CA ASN A 208 -5.37 -13.18 -17.94
C ASN A 208 -4.74 -12.90 -16.59
N PHE A 209 -4.84 -13.84 -15.65
CA PHE A 209 -4.26 -13.72 -14.33
C PHE A 209 -3.29 -14.85 -14.03
N SER A 210 -2.13 -14.52 -13.45
CA SER A 210 -1.11 -15.51 -13.11
C SER A 210 -0.50 -15.25 -11.74
N SER A 211 -0.15 -16.34 -11.07
CA SER A 211 0.68 -16.34 -9.85
C SER A 211 1.78 -17.41 -9.96
N ALA A 212 2.17 -17.76 -11.19
CA ALA A 212 2.95 -18.96 -11.47
C ALA A 212 4.31 -18.99 -10.74
N SER A 213 4.98 -17.84 -10.63
CA SER A 213 6.28 -17.73 -9.97
C SER A 213 6.21 -17.70 -8.43
N SER A 214 5.01 -17.62 -7.84
CA SER A 214 4.86 -17.58 -6.39
C SER A 214 5.43 -18.86 -5.75
N SER A 215 6.38 -18.70 -4.83
CA SER A 215 7.21 -19.80 -4.33
C SER A 215 7.71 -19.59 -2.90
N PHE A 216 8.15 -20.69 -2.29
CA PHE A 216 8.90 -20.72 -1.04
C PHE A 216 10.32 -21.21 -1.32
N GLY A 217 11.30 -20.73 -0.55
CA GLY A 217 12.66 -21.29 -0.54
C GLY A 217 12.69 -22.61 0.21
N THR A 218 12.77 -22.56 1.54
CA THR A 218 12.32 -23.66 2.41
C THR A 218 11.00 -23.28 3.06
N LEU A 219 10.21 -24.26 3.47
CA LEU A 219 9.01 -24.07 4.26
C LEU A 219 8.91 -25.23 5.25
N SER A 220 8.60 -24.91 6.50
CA SER A 220 8.28 -25.91 7.53
C SER A 220 7.13 -25.41 8.39
N VAL A 221 6.28 -26.34 8.81
CA VAL A 221 5.15 -26.08 9.70
C VAL A 221 5.19 -27.11 10.82
N ALA A 222 5.22 -26.65 12.06
CA ALA A 222 5.29 -27.52 13.24
C ALA A 222 4.09 -28.49 13.27
N GLY A 223 4.39 -29.78 13.43
CA GLY A 223 3.39 -30.85 13.39
C GLY A 223 2.99 -31.33 12.00
N PHE A 224 3.52 -30.74 10.91
CA PHE A 224 3.19 -31.09 9.53
C PHE A 224 4.46 -31.35 8.69
N PRO A 225 5.18 -32.47 8.92
CA PRO A 225 6.46 -32.74 8.27
C PRO A 225 6.38 -32.94 6.75
N ALA A 226 5.20 -33.25 6.21
CA ALA A 226 4.99 -33.37 4.76
C ALA A 226 4.96 -32.01 4.05
N ILE A 227 4.75 -30.91 4.78
CA ILE A 227 4.73 -29.56 4.21
C ILE A 227 6.17 -29.09 3.97
N ASN A 228 6.41 -28.69 2.72
CA ASN A 228 7.70 -28.22 2.24
C ASN A 228 7.49 -27.11 1.20
N ALA A 229 8.57 -26.67 0.55
CA ALA A 229 8.57 -25.54 -0.37
C ALA A 229 7.65 -25.74 -1.61
N SER A 230 7.37 -26.99 -2.00
CA SER A 230 6.52 -27.33 -3.15
C SER A 230 5.04 -27.47 -2.78
N VAL A 231 4.55 -26.66 -1.83
CA VAL A 231 3.15 -26.68 -1.41
C VAL A 231 2.22 -26.29 -2.57
N ALA A 232 1.12 -27.04 -2.73
CA ALA A 232 0.10 -26.75 -3.72
C ALA A 232 -0.62 -25.43 -3.41
N ALA A 233 -1.13 -24.75 -4.44
CA ALA A 233 -1.93 -23.56 -4.27
C ALA A 233 -3.18 -23.86 -3.41
N ASN A 234 -3.60 -22.89 -2.60
CA ASN A 234 -4.75 -22.96 -1.71
C ASN A 234 -4.68 -24.07 -0.66
N THR A 235 -3.47 -24.49 -0.27
CA THR A 235 -3.31 -25.47 0.81
C THR A 235 -3.80 -24.89 2.13
N LYS A 236 -4.71 -25.60 2.80
CA LYS A 236 -5.31 -25.22 4.08
C LYS A 236 -4.94 -26.23 5.15
N ILE A 237 -4.48 -25.74 6.29
CA ILE A 237 -4.02 -26.55 7.43
C ILE A 237 -4.70 -26.05 8.69
N THR A 238 -5.22 -26.98 9.50
CA THR A 238 -5.70 -26.67 10.85
C THR A 238 -4.56 -26.90 11.83
N LEU A 239 -4.08 -25.85 12.47
CA LEU A 239 -3.09 -25.91 13.53
C LEU A 239 -3.81 -26.09 14.87
N ALA A 240 -3.77 -27.31 15.43
CA ALA A 240 -4.41 -27.63 16.69
C ALA A 240 -3.96 -26.67 17.79
N GLY A 241 -4.91 -26.09 18.51
CA GLY A 241 -4.60 -25.12 19.58
C GLY A 241 -4.34 -23.68 19.10
N ILE A 242 -4.31 -23.42 17.78
CA ILE A 242 -3.88 -22.13 17.22
C ILE A 242 -4.94 -21.55 16.28
N GLY A 243 -5.18 -22.19 15.14
CA GLY A 243 -5.97 -21.56 14.08
C GLY A 243 -5.91 -22.25 12.73
N THR A 244 -6.34 -21.51 11.71
CA THR A 244 -6.32 -21.96 10.31
C THR A 244 -5.18 -21.27 9.57
N LEU A 245 -4.27 -22.07 9.02
CA LEU A 245 -3.19 -21.63 8.16
C LEU A 245 -3.56 -21.89 6.70
N TYR A 246 -3.40 -20.88 5.87
CA TYR A 246 -3.41 -20.99 4.41
C TYR A 246 -2.01 -20.75 3.88
N LEU A 247 -1.59 -21.63 2.97
CA LEU A 247 -0.32 -21.56 2.25
C LEU A 247 -0.59 -21.38 0.76
N LYS A 248 0.13 -20.44 0.13
CA LYS A 248 -0.01 -20.09 -1.29
C LYS A 248 -1.49 -19.92 -1.67
N ARG A 249 -2.22 -19.11 -0.91
CA ARG A 249 -3.64 -18.82 -1.15
C ARG A 249 -3.74 -17.90 -2.37
N VAL A 250 -4.41 -18.37 -3.40
CA VAL A 250 -4.62 -17.66 -4.67
C VAL A 250 -6.12 -17.49 -4.86
N GLN A 251 -6.58 -16.26 -4.88
CA GLN A 251 -7.97 -15.89 -5.09
C GLN A 251 -8.07 -15.09 -6.38
N GLN A 252 -8.96 -15.50 -7.28
CA GLN A 252 -9.21 -14.80 -8.53
C GLN A 252 -10.68 -14.40 -8.60
N THR A 253 -10.92 -13.16 -9.03
CA THR A 253 -12.24 -12.63 -9.41
C THR A 253 -12.22 -12.30 -10.91
N ALA A 254 -13.30 -11.69 -11.43
CA ALA A 254 -13.32 -11.23 -12.81
C ALA A 254 -12.24 -10.18 -13.10
N ASN A 255 -11.86 -9.36 -12.11
CA ASN A 255 -11.00 -8.19 -12.29
C ASN A 255 -9.66 -8.28 -11.55
N GLN A 256 -9.46 -9.29 -10.70
CA GLN A 256 -8.35 -9.30 -9.77
C GLN A 256 -7.81 -10.71 -9.54
N ILE A 257 -6.49 -10.80 -9.40
CA ILE A 257 -5.82 -11.88 -8.67
C ILE A 257 -5.21 -11.34 -7.38
N TYR A 258 -5.41 -12.09 -6.30
CA TYR A 258 -4.90 -11.78 -4.97
C TYR A 258 -4.18 -13.02 -4.42
N VAL A 259 -2.91 -12.87 -4.07
CA VAL A 259 -2.01 -13.93 -3.64
C VAL A 259 -1.52 -13.62 -2.23
N GLN A 260 -1.68 -14.60 -1.32
CA GLN A 260 -1.13 -14.57 0.03
C GLN A 260 -0.33 -15.84 0.25
N MET A 261 0.96 -15.69 0.52
CA MET A 261 1.84 -16.85 0.66
C MET A 261 1.63 -17.53 2.02
N ILE A 262 1.58 -16.77 3.11
CA ILE A 262 1.17 -17.25 4.42
C ILE A 262 0.03 -16.38 4.93
N LEU A 263 -1.09 -17.00 5.28
CA LEU A 263 -2.17 -16.36 6.02
C LEU A 263 -2.55 -17.27 7.20
N LEU A 264 -2.29 -16.82 8.42
CA LEU A 264 -2.74 -17.49 9.63
C LEU A 264 -3.87 -16.69 10.28
N VAL A 265 -5.02 -17.33 10.47
CA VAL A 265 -6.16 -16.77 11.22
C VAL A 265 -6.32 -17.56 12.51
N LEU A 266 -6.17 -16.89 13.65
CA LEU A 266 -6.37 -17.52 14.95
C LEU A 266 -7.85 -17.79 15.20
N THR A 267 -8.21 -19.05 15.43
CA THR A 267 -9.59 -19.45 15.75
C THR A 267 -9.85 -19.52 17.25
N GLN A 268 -8.81 -19.32 18.05
CA GLN A 268 -8.85 -19.27 19.51
C GLN A 268 -7.68 -18.42 20.04
N PRO A 269 -7.69 -17.98 21.31
CA PRO A 269 -6.58 -17.24 21.87
C PRO A 269 -5.30 -18.08 21.91
N PHE A 270 -4.15 -17.46 21.63
CA PHE A 270 -2.87 -18.15 21.61
C PHE A 270 -1.74 -17.22 22.09
N ASN A 271 -1.06 -17.59 23.17
CA ASN A 271 0.11 -16.86 23.72
C ASN A 271 -0.09 -15.33 23.88
N GLY A 272 -1.28 -14.92 24.33
CA GLY A 272 -1.63 -13.52 24.53
C GLY A 272 -2.22 -12.82 23.28
N LEU A 273 -2.24 -13.50 22.13
CA LEU A 273 -2.99 -13.06 20.95
C LEU A 273 -4.46 -13.47 21.08
N PRO A 274 -5.41 -12.58 20.77
CA PRO A 274 -6.83 -12.87 20.81
C PRO A 274 -7.29 -13.63 19.55
N THR A 275 -8.42 -14.33 19.66
CA THR A 275 -9.15 -14.92 18.51
C THR A 275 -9.40 -13.86 17.43
N GLY A 276 -9.30 -14.27 16.16
CA GLY A 276 -9.48 -13.39 15.01
C GLY A 276 -8.23 -12.61 14.61
N THR A 277 -7.15 -12.69 15.39
CA THR A 277 -5.85 -12.15 14.97
C THR A 277 -5.43 -12.83 13.68
N THR A 278 -5.06 -12.02 12.70
CA THR A 278 -4.60 -12.46 11.39
C THR A 278 -3.15 -12.05 11.19
N ILE A 279 -2.32 -12.99 10.76
CA ILE A 279 -0.92 -12.76 10.40
C ILE A 279 -0.78 -13.10 8.92
N GLU A 280 -0.43 -12.10 8.12
CA GLU A 280 -0.21 -12.21 6.68
C GLU A 280 1.28 -11.98 6.37
N VAL A 281 1.86 -12.85 5.54
CA VAL A 281 3.24 -12.72 5.04
C VAL A 281 3.27 -13.04 3.55
N GLY A 282 3.85 -12.14 2.77
CA GLY A 282 3.97 -12.19 1.32
C GLY A 282 2.61 -12.02 0.65
N GLN A 283 2.25 -10.77 0.37
CA GLN A 283 1.04 -10.43 -0.36
C GLN A 283 1.41 -9.79 -1.71
N ALA A 284 0.72 -10.22 -2.76
CA ALA A 284 0.75 -9.57 -4.07
C ALA A 284 -0.64 -9.62 -4.71
N SER A 285 -1.04 -8.54 -5.36
CA SER A 285 -2.27 -8.47 -6.14
C SER A 285 -2.07 -7.68 -7.42
N ALA A 286 -2.78 -8.09 -8.46
CA ALA A 286 -2.83 -7.41 -9.74
C ALA A 286 -4.28 -7.37 -10.20
N SER A 287 -4.71 -6.26 -10.78
CA SER A 287 -6.10 -6.05 -11.20
C SER A 287 -6.18 -5.24 -12.48
N LEU A 288 -7.25 -5.48 -13.22
CA LEU A 288 -7.56 -4.84 -14.48
C LEU A 288 -9.03 -4.40 -14.46
N HIS A 289 -9.29 -3.24 -15.06
CA HIS A 289 -10.64 -2.70 -15.22
C HIS A 289 -10.80 -2.15 -16.63
N SER A 290 -11.98 -2.36 -17.21
CA SER A 290 -12.33 -1.89 -18.55
C SER A 290 -13.82 -1.59 -18.63
N PRO A 291 -14.32 -0.99 -19.72
CA PRO A 291 -15.76 -0.84 -19.92
C PRO A 291 -16.53 -2.18 -19.95
N ALA A 292 -15.88 -3.28 -20.34
CA ALA A 292 -16.48 -4.61 -20.36
C ALA A 292 -16.49 -5.27 -18.97
N HIS A 293 -15.55 -4.90 -18.10
CA HIS A 293 -15.40 -5.37 -16.72
C HIS A 293 -15.13 -4.17 -15.80
N PRO A 294 -16.18 -3.42 -15.40
CA PRO A 294 -16.04 -2.20 -14.61
C PRO A 294 -15.46 -2.45 -13.21
#